data_AF-A0A2D6P073-F1
#
_entry.id   AF-A0A2D6P073-F1
#
_cell.length_a   1.000
_cell.length_b   1.000
_cell.length_c   1.000
_cell.angle_alpha   90.00
_cell.angle_beta   90.00
_cell.angle_gamma   90.00
#
_symmetry.space_group_name_H-M   'P 1'
#
loop_
_entity.id
_entity.type
_entity.pdbx_description
1 polymer ?
#
loop_
_entity_poly.entity_id
_entity_poly.type
_entity_poly.pdbx_seq_one_letter_code
_entity_poly.pdbx_strand_id
1 'polypeptide(L)'
;MKLGVVMDPIETINFKKDSTLAMMIEAQRKEHEIFYMTPESLFIDSGMAFARTSKVQVRNDPSDWFSLDKEQLINLSELDVILMRQDPPFNSSYIYNTYVLEIASREGAKVLNNPQSLRDCNEKVYATEFPQCCTKHLVSSDKELLKNFVLDKGDTVIKPLDGMGGASIFRLKEGDANLNVILETITHHFTEKVMIQEYIPEITEGDKRILVINGKPMSAAIARVPAKGELRGNLAAGASAVAKSLSERDQWICNEVAPALVEKGLLLVGLDIIGDYLTEINVTSPTCFKEYKELCDIDVAQIFIEAVEESIA
;
A
#
# COMPACT_ATOMS: atom_id res chain seq x y z
N MET A 1 19.48 -3.84 15.92
CA MET A 1 19.39 -2.52 15.26
C MET A 1 18.36 -1.67 15.98
N LYS A 2 18.42 -0.34 15.80
CA LYS A 2 17.39 0.61 16.18
C LYS A 2 16.46 0.84 14.99
N LEU A 3 15.24 0.34 15.11
CA LEU A 3 14.22 0.37 14.06
C LEU A 3 13.13 1.37 14.43
N GLY A 4 12.96 2.41 13.61
CA GLY A 4 11.82 3.32 13.68
C GLY A 4 10.61 2.77 12.94
N VAL A 5 9.41 3.00 13.47
CA VAL A 5 8.15 2.75 12.76
C VAL A 5 7.31 4.01 12.79
N VAL A 6 7.05 4.58 11.62
CA VAL A 6 6.07 5.65 11.43
C VAL A 6 4.76 4.99 11.03
N MET A 7 3.73 5.07 11.88
CA MET A 7 2.42 4.46 11.60
C MET A 7 1.29 5.26 12.25
N ASP A 8 0.07 5.03 11.78
CA ASP A 8 -1.15 5.50 12.44
C ASP A 8 -1.21 5.05 13.92
N PRO A 9 -2.00 5.72 14.78
CA PRO A 9 -2.01 5.46 16.22
C PRO A 9 -2.12 3.96 16.57
N ILE A 10 -1.11 3.42 17.23
CA ILE A 10 -0.98 1.98 17.53
C ILE A 10 -2.15 1.45 18.39
N GLU A 11 -2.77 2.31 19.18
CA GLU A 11 -3.98 2.01 19.95
C GLU A 11 -5.22 1.71 19.09
N THR A 12 -5.24 2.14 17.83
CA THR A 12 -6.42 2.07 16.94
C THR A 12 -6.35 0.97 15.90
N ILE A 13 -5.25 0.22 15.85
CA ILE A 13 -5.06 -0.82 14.85
C ILE A 13 -6.08 -1.96 14.99
N ASN A 14 -6.34 -2.64 13.88
CA ASN A 14 -7.05 -3.90 13.92
C ASN A 14 -6.09 -5.03 14.27
N PHE A 15 -6.03 -5.43 15.55
CA PHE A 15 -5.13 -6.48 16.03
C PHE A 15 -5.15 -7.74 15.15
N LYS A 16 -6.28 -8.15 14.58
CA LYS A 16 -6.36 -9.39 13.77
C LYS A 16 -5.77 -9.26 12.37
N LYS A 17 -5.59 -8.04 11.85
CA LYS A 17 -5.21 -7.79 10.45
C LYS A 17 -3.94 -6.96 10.30
N ASP A 18 -3.51 -6.28 11.36
CA ASP A 18 -2.43 -5.30 11.28
C ASP A 18 -1.08 -5.95 10.95
N SER A 19 -0.53 -5.57 9.80
CA SER A 19 0.74 -6.11 9.30
C SER A 19 1.94 -5.41 9.96
N THR A 20 1.79 -4.14 10.36
CA THR A 20 2.85 -3.39 11.05
C THR A 20 3.14 -3.98 12.43
N LEU A 21 2.11 -4.40 13.18
CA LEU A 21 2.26 -5.15 14.43
C LEU A 21 2.98 -6.48 14.22
N ALA A 22 2.67 -7.21 13.13
CA ALA A 22 3.37 -8.45 12.81
C ALA A 22 4.86 -8.21 12.55
N MET A 23 5.21 -7.15 11.81
CA MET A 23 6.60 -6.72 11.59
C MET A 23 7.30 -6.39 12.90
N MET A 24 6.66 -5.61 13.79
CA MET A 24 7.24 -5.23 15.08
C MET A 24 7.45 -6.44 16.00
N ILE A 25 6.51 -7.39 16.04
CA ILE A 25 6.66 -8.63 16.84
C ILE A 25 7.89 -9.40 16.37
N GLU A 26 8.07 -9.53 15.06
CA GLU A 26 9.22 -10.22 14.48
C GLU A 26 10.54 -9.46 14.72
N ALA A 27 10.56 -8.15 14.52
CA ALA A 27 11.73 -7.31 14.82
C ALA A 27 12.15 -7.45 16.29
N GLN A 28 11.18 -7.50 17.22
CA GLN A 28 11.44 -7.68 18.64
C GLN A 28 11.94 -9.10 18.97
N ARG A 29 11.43 -10.12 18.26
CA ARG A 29 11.95 -11.51 18.34
C ARG A 29 13.42 -11.60 17.90
N LYS A 30 13.84 -10.75 16.96
CA LYS A 30 15.24 -10.58 16.52
C LYS A 30 16.02 -9.54 17.35
N GLU A 31 15.54 -9.21 18.55
CA GLU A 31 16.21 -8.34 19.52
C GLU A 31 16.49 -6.92 18.99
N HIS A 32 15.67 -6.42 18.05
CA HIS A 32 15.74 -5.02 17.62
C HIS A 32 15.09 -4.10 18.65
N GLU A 33 15.66 -2.89 18.83
CA GLU A 33 15.04 -1.83 19.60
C GLU A 33 14.07 -1.06 18.69
N ILE A 34 12.79 -1.01 19.07
CA ILE A 34 11.74 -0.41 18.24
C ILE A 34 11.33 0.96 18.79
N PHE A 35 11.33 1.96 17.91
CA PHE A 35 10.94 3.33 18.20
C PHE A 35 9.66 3.67 17.43
N TYR A 36 8.57 3.84 18.15
CA TYR A 36 7.27 4.20 17.60
C TYR A 36 7.17 5.72 17.39
N MET A 37 6.61 6.09 16.24
CA MET A 37 6.35 7.46 15.79
C MET A 37 4.99 7.53 15.12
N THR A 38 4.22 8.60 15.38
CA THR A 38 3.09 8.95 14.51
C THR A 38 3.56 9.88 13.39
N PRO A 39 2.82 10.01 12.28
CA PRO A 39 3.15 10.95 11.22
C PRO A 39 3.36 12.39 11.71
N GLU A 40 2.52 12.86 12.66
CA GLU A 40 2.57 14.22 13.23
C GLU A 40 3.73 14.44 14.19
N SER A 41 4.41 13.36 14.59
CA SER A 41 5.58 13.44 15.45
C SER A 41 6.86 13.81 14.69
N LEU A 42 6.84 13.67 13.36
CA LEU A 42 7.95 13.96 12.45
C LEU A 42 8.05 15.47 12.19
N PHE A 43 9.26 16.01 12.22
CA PHE A 43 9.47 17.41 11.87
C PHE A 43 10.90 17.69 11.38
N ILE A 44 11.05 18.84 10.72
CA ILE A 44 12.35 19.40 10.33
C ILE A 44 12.65 20.54 11.28
N ASP A 45 13.83 20.52 11.90
CA ASP A 45 14.37 21.68 12.59
C ASP A 45 15.72 22.04 11.97
N SER A 46 15.79 23.26 11.43
CA SER A 46 17.03 23.85 10.89
C SER A 46 17.76 22.96 9.87
N GLY A 47 17.00 22.20 9.08
CA GLY A 47 17.52 21.33 8.01
C GLY A 47 17.81 19.89 8.42
N MET A 48 17.59 19.53 9.69
CA MET A 48 17.77 18.18 10.21
C MET A 48 16.42 17.52 10.50
N ALA A 49 16.36 16.19 10.44
CA ALA A 49 15.13 15.44 10.66
C ALA A 49 15.04 14.93 12.10
N PHE A 50 13.90 15.19 12.73
CA PHE A 50 13.64 14.78 14.12
C PHE A 50 12.27 14.12 14.25
N ALA A 51 12.11 13.41 15.35
CA ALA A 51 10.81 12.95 15.80
C ALA A 51 10.68 12.93 17.32
N ARG A 52 9.44 13.12 17.79
CA ARG A 52 9.05 12.63 19.12
C ARG A 52 8.77 11.14 19.02
N THR A 53 9.47 10.35 19.80
CA THR A 53 9.45 8.89 19.73
C THR A 53 9.19 8.29 21.09
N SER A 54 8.63 7.09 21.13
CA SER A 54 8.62 6.25 22.33
C SER A 54 9.20 4.90 21.98
N LYS A 55 10.05 4.34 22.86
CA LYS A 55 10.38 2.92 22.72
C LYS A 55 9.10 2.12 22.92
N VAL A 56 8.86 1.17 22.03
CA VAL A 56 7.66 0.33 22.07
C VAL A 56 8.05 -1.11 22.35
N GLN A 57 7.26 -1.75 23.21
CA GLN A 57 7.26 -3.19 23.36
C GLN A 57 5.91 -3.72 22.88
N VAL A 58 5.90 -4.58 21.86
CA VAL A 58 4.68 -5.18 21.30
C VAL A 58 4.48 -6.61 21.75
N ARG A 59 3.22 -7.06 21.74
CA ARG A 59 2.79 -8.40 22.17
C ARG A 59 1.72 -8.93 21.22
N ASN A 60 1.69 -10.25 21.05
CA ASN A 60 0.60 -10.93 20.35
C ASN A 60 -0.59 -11.19 21.30
N ASP A 61 -1.08 -10.14 21.95
CA ASP A 61 -2.20 -10.18 22.89
C ASP A 61 -3.29 -9.17 22.47
N PRO A 62 -4.52 -9.60 22.15
CA PRO A 62 -5.59 -8.71 21.72
C PRO A 62 -6.11 -7.77 22.81
N SER A 63 -5.65 -7.87 24.05
CA SER A 63 -6.02 -6.99 25.17
C SER A 63 -4.89 -6.08 25.64
N ASP A 64 -3.64 -6.39 25.27
CA ASP A 64 -2.43 -5.65 25.64
C ASP A 64 -1.35 -5.82 24.56
N TRP A 65 -1.61 -5.33 23.34
CA TRP A 65 -0.69 -5.56 22.21
C TRP A 65 0.54 -4.64 22.20
N PHE A 66 0.62 -3.63 23.08
CA PHE A 66 1.73 -2.70 23.12
C PHE A 66 1.88 -2.01 24.47
N SER A 67 3.09 -1.53 24.75
CA SER A 67 3.37 -0.56 25.80
C SER A 67 4.41 0.43 25.32
N LEU A 68 4.24 1.71 25.67
CA LEU A 68 5.15 2.79 25.31
C LEU A 68 5.93 3.26 26.53
N ASP A 69 7.24 3.41 26.36
CA ASP A 69 8.07 4.13 27.31
C ASP A 69 7.79 5.64 27.26
N LYS A 70 8.45 6.40 28.14
CA LYS A 70 8.38 7.86 28.11
C LYS A 70 8.84 8.40 26.76
N GLU A 71 8.06 9.33 26.22
CA GLU A 71 8.39 10.05 24.99
C GLU A 71 9.74 10.77 25.11
N GLN A 72 10.53 10.68 24.04
CA GLN A 72 11.82 11.34 23.88
C GLN A 72 11.94 11.95 22.49
N LEU A 73 12.70 13.03 22.40
CA LEU A 73 13.06 13.64 21.13
C LEU A 73 14.38 13.04 20.64
N ILE A 74 14.41 12.54 19.41
CA ILE A 74 15.64 12.03 18.79
C ILE A 74 15.86 12.67 17.42
N ASN A 75 17.12 12.76 17.00
CA ASN A 75 17.41 12.94 15.59
C ASN A 75 17.17 11.61 14.86
N LEU A 76 16.53 11.64 13.69
CA LEU A 76 16.18 10.42 12.97
C LEU A 76 17.40 9.64 12.46
N SER A 77 18.57 10.27 12.32
CA SER A 77 19.85 9.61 12.01
C SER A 77 20.37 8.71 13.15
N GLU A 78 19.79 8.79 14.35
CA GLU A 78 20.11 7.87 15.44
C GLU A 78 19.51 6.47 15.22
N LEU A 79 18.62 6.31 14.24
CA LEU A 79 17.99 5.04 13.86
C LEU A 79 18.74 4.43 12.68
N ASP A 80 18.91 3.11 12.69
CA ASP A 80 19.52 2.38 11.57
C ASP A 80 18.56 2.32 10.38
N VAL A 81 17.27 2.12 10.67
CA VAL A 81 16.20 1.98 9.68
C VAL A 81 14.89 2.56 10.17
N ILE A 82 14.07 3.10 9.27
CA ILE A 82 12.74 3.64 9.52
C ILE A 82 11.76 3.00 8.53
N LEU A 83 10.74 2.34 9.06
CA LEU A 83 9.62 1.81 8.31
C LEU A 83 8.54 2.89 8.19
N MET A 84 8.26 3.35 6.97
CA MET A 84 7.13 4.23 6.68
C MET A 84 5.88 3.39 6.44
N ARG A 85 5.03 3.28 7.45
CA ARG A 85 3.83 2.44 7.52
C ARG A 85 2.56 3.25 7.78
N GLN A 86 2.59 4.56 7.55
CA GLN A 86 1.40 5.41 7.52
C GLN A 86 0.47 4.92 6.40
N ASP A 87 -0.81 4.74 6.72
CA ASP A 87 -1.83 4.41 5.74
C ASP A 87 -2.15 5.64 4.84
N PRO A 88 -2.58 5.41 3.58
CA PRO A 88 -3.18 6.47 2.76
C PRO A 88 -4.39 7.16 3.45
N PRO A 89 -4.82 8.34 2.99
CA PRO A 89 -4.64 8.87 1.64
C PRO A 89 -3.26 9.48 1.39
N PHE A 90 -2.79 9.37 0.15
CA PHE A 90 -1.57 10.03 -0.32
C PHE A 90 -1.86 11.51 -0.56
N ASN A 91 -1.82 12.31 0.50
CA ASN A 91 -2.12 13.75 0.48
C ASN A 91 -0.86 14.60 0.74
N SER A 92 -1.01 15.92 0.80
CA SER A 92 0.10 16.84 1.07
C SER A 92 0.81 16.56 2.39
N SER A 93 0.09 16.10 3.42
CA SER A 93 0.70 15.72 4.71
C SER A 93 1.61 14.51 4.56
N TYR A 94 1.17 13.47 3.83
CA TYR A 94 2.00 12.32 3.49
C TYR A 94 3.26 12.75 2.73
N ILE A 95 3.11 13.62 1.72
CA ILE A 95 4.24 14.17 0.95
C ILE A 95 5.22 14.91 1.85
N TYR A 96 4.75 15.76 2.77
CA TYR A 96 5.64 16.47 3.70
C TYR A 96 6.41 15.53 4.62
N ASN A 97 5.76 14.46 5.09
CA ASN A 97 6.45 13.41 5.87
C ASN A 97 7.55 12.74 5.05
N THR A 98 7.34 12.50 3.75
CA THR A 98 8.42 11.96 2.90
C THR A 98 9.63 12.90 2.81
N TYR A 99 9.47 14.22 2.88
CA TYR A 99 10.60 15.15 2.90
C TYR A 99 11.39 15.09 4.21
N VAL A 100 10.71 14.93 5.35
CA VAL A 100 11.37 14.70 6.65
C VAL A 100 12.21 13.43 6.58
N LEU A 101 11.60 12.34 6.10
CA LEU A 101 12.25 11.04 5.99
C LEU A 101 13.39 11.01 4.94
N GLU A 102 13.29 11.83 3.89
CA GLU A 102 14.36 12.00 2.91
C GLU A 102 15.56 12.77 3.49
N ILE A 103 15.35 13.71 4.42
CA ILE A 103 16.44 14.30 5.20
C ILE A 103 17.08 13.23 6.08
N ALA A 104 16.30 12.44 6.83
CA ALA A 104 16.83 11.34 7.63
C ALA A 104 17.65 10.34 6.78
N SER A 105 17.20 10.06 5.56
CA SER A 105 17.93 9.22 4.59
C SER A 105 19.29 9.80 4.20
N ARG A 106 19.36 11.13 4.01
CA ARG A 106 20.63 11.82 3.72
C ARG A 106 21.56 11.89 4.93
N GLU A 107 21.01 11.85 6.13
CA GLU A 107 21.75 11.84 7.40
C GLU A 107 22.23 10.43 7.81
N GLY A 108 21.78 9.38 7.11
CA GLY A 108 22.33 8.02 7.23
C GLY A 108 21.32 6.93 7.59
N ALA A 109 20.08 7.28 7.97
CA ALA A 109 19.05 6.28 8.29
C ALA A 109 18.49 5.63 7.02
N LYS A 110 18.30 4.31 6.99
CA LYS A 110 17.61 3.66 5.87
C LYS A 110 16.10 3.89 5.98
N VAL A 111 15.45 4.49 4.99
CA VAL A 111 13.97 4.58 4.99
C VAL A 111 13.36 3.60 4.01
N LEU A 112 12.38 2.83 4.49
CA LEU A 112 11.72 1.76 3.76
C LEU A 112 10.19 1.97 3.75
N ASN A 113 9.56 2.17 2.60
CA ASN A 113 10.13 2.31 1.25
C ASN A 113 10.85 3.66 1.04
N ASN A 114 11.62 3.78 -0.05
CA ASN A 114 12.33 5.01 -0.39
C ASN A 114 11.37 6.24 -0.47
N PRO A 115 11.63 7.34 0.26
CA PRO A 115 10.72 8.48 0.33
C PRO A 115 10.46 9.19 -1.01
N GLN A 116 11.47 9.29 -1.88
CA GLN A 116 11.29 9.85 -3.21
C GLN A 116 10.38 8.94 -4.05
N SER A 117 10.64 7.63 -4.03
CA SER A 117 9.84 6.67 -4.77
C SER A 117 8.38 6.62 -4.29
N LEU A 118 8.11 6.85 -3.00
CA LEU A 118 6.75 7.01 -2.51
C LEU A 118 6.01 8.19 -3.18
N ARG A 119 6.71 9.27 -3.53
CA ARG A 119 6.13 10.40 -4.28
C ARG A 119 6.02 10.12 -5.78
N ASP A 120 7.00 9.41 -6.33
CA ASP A 120 7.04 9.11 -7.77
C ASP A 120 6.03 8.01 -8.15
N CYS A 121 5.71 7.10 -7.23
CA CYS A 121 4.97 5.87 -7.49
C CYS A 121 3.57 5.88 -6.84
N ASN A 122 2.68 6.78 -7.29
CA ASN A 122 1.28 6.72 -6.88
C ASN A 122 0.67 5.34 -7.21
N GLU A 123 -0.07 4.76 -6.26
CA GLU A 123 -0.44 3.33 -6.33
C GLU A 123 -1.28 2.94 -7.55
N LYS A 124 -2.04 3.88 -8.12
CA LYS A 124 -2.83 3.65 -9.35
C LYS A 124 -2.07 4.09 -10.60
N VAL A 125 -1.50 5.29 -10.58
CA VAL A 125 -0.78 5.83 -11.75
C VAL A 125 0.47 5.01 -12.06
N TYR A 126 1.19 4.52 -11.05
CA TYR A 126 2.41 3.77 -11.28
C TYR A 126 2.18 2.45 -12.02
N ALA A 127 1.00 1.83 -11.88
CA ALA A 127 0.62 0.67 -12.68
C ALA A 127 0.59 0.97 -14.19
N THR A 128 0.39 2.24 -14.60
CA THR A 128 0.35 2.62 -16.03
C THR A 128 1.72 2.60 -16.71
N GLU A 129 2.81 2.52 -15.94
CA GLU A 129 4.16 2.27 -16.47
C GLU A 129 4.32 0.83 -17.00
N PHE A 130 3.36 -0.05 -16.70
CA PHE A 130 3.30 -1.44 -17.16
C PHE A 130 2.03 -1.69 -17.99
N PRO A 131 1.81 -0.97 -19.10
CA PRO A 131 0.56 -1.07 -19.87
C PRO A 131 0.31 -2.48 -20.42
N GLN A 132 1.35 -3.31 -20.60
CA GLN A 132 1.26 -4.71 -20.98
C GLN A 132 0.66 -5.62 -19.90
N CYS A 133 0.62 -5.16 -18.65
CA CYS A 133 0.05 -5.87 -17.49
C CYS A 133 -1.39 -5.43 -17.20
N CYS A 134 -1.86 -4.30 -17.72
CA CYS A 134 -3.11 -3.67 -17.36
C CYS A 134 -4.20 -3.86 -18.43
N THR A 135 -5.46 -3.66 -18.05
CA THR A 135 -6.53 -3.48 -19.04
C THR A 135 -6.38 -2.13 -19.76
N LYS A 136 -7.22 -1.89 -20.79
CA LYS A 136 -7.34 -0.54 -21.34
C LYS A 136 -7.79 0.41 -20.22
N HIS A 137 -7.09 1.53 -20.11
CA HIS A 137 -7.31 2.54 -19.08
C HIS A 137 -7.02 3.94 -19.62
N LEU A 138 -7.51 4.94 -18.89
CA LEU A 138 -7.31 6.36 -19.14
C LEU A 138 -7.22 7.09 -17.79
N VAL A 139 -6.24 7.99 -17.65
CA VAL A 139 -6.17 8.94 -16.54
C VAL A 139 -6.49 10.33 -17.07
N SER A 140 -7.60 10.90 -16.64
CA SER A 140 -8.06 12.20 -17.16
C SER A 140 -9.02 12.88 -16.19
N SER A 141 -9.13 14.19 -16.32
CA SER A 141 -10.24 15.00 -15.77
C SER A 141 -11.14 15.54 -16.89
N ASP A 142 -10.81 15.28 -18.16
CA ASP A 142 -11.56 15.79 -19.31
C ASP A 142 -12.87 15.01 -19.50
N LYS A 143 -13.98 15.75 -19.52
CA LYS A 143 -15.34 15.22 -19.62
C LYS A 143 -15.55 14.37 -20.88
N GLU A 144 -15.11 14.85 -22.04
CA GLU A 144 -15.40 14.19 -23.32
C GLU A 144 -14.53 12.94 -23.49
N LEU A 145 -13.26 12.99 -23.06
CA LEU A 145 -12.41 11.79 -23.04
C LEU A 145 -12.99 10.70 -22.15
N LEU A 146 -13.46 11.04 -20.94
CA LEU A 146 -14.05 10.08 -20.01
C LEU A 146 -15.35 9.46 -20.57
N LYS A 147 -16.23 10.28 -21.16
CA LYS A 147 -17.46 9.78 -21.80
C LYS A 147 -17.17 8.88 -22.98
N ASN A 148 -16.27 9.30 -23.86
CA ASN A 148 -15.89 8.51 -25.04
C ASN A 148 -15.26 7.19 -24.63
N PHE A 149 -14.52 7.15 -23.51
CA PHE A 149 -13.99 5.90 -22.98
C PHE A 149 -15.11 4.94 -22.54
N VAL A 150 -16.15 5.42 -21.84
CA VAL A 150 -17.31 4.60 -21.47
C VAL A 150 -18.05 4.08 -22.71
N LEU A 151 -18.24 4.93 -23.73
CA LEU A 151 -18.87 4.54 -24.99
C LEU A 151 -18.06 3.47 -25.75
N ASP A 152 -16.73 3.64 -25.84
CA ASP A 152 -15.86 2.71 -26.56
C ASP A 152 -15.75 1.34 -25.88
N LYS A 153 -15.73 1.31 -24.53
CA LYS A 153 -15.54 0.07 -23.75
C LYS A 153 -16.84 -0.61 -23.33
N GLY A 154 -17.95 0.11 -23.27
CA GLY A 154 -19.27 -0.42 -22.90
C GLY A 154 -19.44 -0.75 -21.41
N ASP A 155 -18.40 -1.25 -20.73
CA ASP A 155 -18.41 -1.57 -19.30
C ASP A 155 -17.06 -1.20 -18.66
N THR A 156 -17.11 -0.29 -17.70
CA THR A 156 -15.91 0.36 -17.15
C THR A 156 -15.98 0.52 -15.63
N VAL A 157 -14.84 0.79 -15.02
CA VAL A 157 -14.72 1.19 -13.63
C VAL A 157 -13.96 2.50 -13.55
N ILE A 158 -14.47 3.45 -12.78
CA ILE A 158 -13.81 4.72 -12.50
C ILE A 158 -13.50 4.84 -11.00
N LYS A 159 -12.31 5.36 -10.68
CA LYS A 159 -11.78 5.47 -9.32
C LYS A 159 -10.91 6.73 -9.14
N PRO A 160 -10.91 7.35 -7.95
CA PRO A 160 -9.99 8.46 -7.64
C PRO A 160 -8.54 7.96 -7.55
N LEU A 161 -7.57 8.86 -7.66
CA LEU A 161 -6.14 8.51 -7.67
C LEU A 161 -5.50 8.43 -6.27
N ASP A 162 -6.09 9.06 -5.27
CA ASP A 162 -5.53 9.29 -3.92
C ASP A 162 -6.13 8.41 -2.81
N GLY A 163 -7.29 7.81 -3.06
CA GLY A 163 -8.00 6.95 -2.11
C GLY A 163 -7.48 5.50 -2.05
N MET A 164 -7.69 4.85 -0.90
CA MET A 164 -7.41 3.42 -0.68
C MET A 164 -8.68 2.63 -0.37
N GLY A 165 -8.59 1.29 -0.34
CA GLY A 165 -9.65 0.43 0.22
C GLY A 165 -10.99 0.41 -0.54
N GLY A 166 -10.98 0.86 -1.80
CA GLY A 166 -12.18 0.88 -2.64
C GLY A 166 -13.11 2.07 -2.41
N ALA A 167 -12.63 3.15 -1.78
CA ALA A 167 -13.37 4.41 -1.70
C ALA A 167 -13.68 4.96 -3.10
N SER A 168 -14.94 5.35 -3.32
CA SER A 168 -15.43 5.99 -4.56
C SER A 168 -15.13 5.22 -5.86
N ILE A 169 -15.20 3.88 -5.82
CA ILE A 169 -15.17 3.05 -7.04
C ILE A 169 -16.59 2.94 -7.60
N PHE A 170 -16.77 3.35 -8.86
CA PHE A 170 -18.03 3.22 -9.57
C PHE A 170 -17.86 2.38 -10.83
N ARG A 171 -18.80 1.46 -11.07
CA ARG A 171 -18.93 0.78 -12.36
C ARG A 171 -19.85 1.62 -13.25
N LEU A 172 -19.39 1.94 -14.45
CA LEU A 172 -20.10 2.75 -15.42
C LEU A 172 -20.29 1.93 -16.70
N LYS A 173 -21.55 1.77 -17.10
CA LYS A 173 -21.91 1.12 -18.37
C LYS A 173 -22.37 2.14 -19.39
N GLU A 174 -22.25 1.79 -20.66
CA GLU A 174 -22.92 2.53 -21.71
C GLU A 174 -24.43 2.61 -21.42
N GLY A 175 -24.98 3.83 -21.52
CA GLY A 175 -26.39 4.09 -21.24
C GLY A 175 -26.76 4.26 -19.76
N ASP A 176 -25.79 4.25 -18.83
CA ASP A 176 -26.07 4.52 -17.41
C ASP A 176 -26.67 5.92 -17.22
N ALA A 177 -27.87 5.99 -16.65
CA ALA A 177 -28.58 7.24 -16.38
C ALA A 177 -27.80 8.19 -15.46
N ASN A 178 -26.91 7.64 -14.62
CA ASN A 178 -26.12 8.39 -13.65
C ASN A 178 -24.72 8.76 -14.16
N LEU A 179 -24.37 8.46 -15.42
CA LEU A 179 -23.02 8.68 -15.94
C LEU A 179 -22.52 10.11 -15.70
N ASN A 180 -23.31 11.12 -16.06
CA ASN A 180 -22.88 12.52 -15.93
C ASN A 180 -22.65 12.92 -14.46
N VAL A 181 -23.58 12.57 -13.56
CA VAL A 181 -23.47 12.96 -12.15
C VAL A 181 -22.33 12.22 -11.44
N ILE A 182 -22.08 10.95 -11.79
CA ILE A 182 -20.94 10.20 -11.24
C ILE A 182 -19.63 10.85 -11.70
N LEU A 183 -19.49 11.15 -13.00
CA LEU A 183 -18.31 11.82 -13.52
C LEU A 183 -18.10 13.18 -12.86
N GLU A 184 -19.13 14.01 -12.75
CA GLU A 184 -19.06 15.32 -12.08
C GLU A 184 -18.67 15.19 -10.60
N THR A 185 -19.21 14.19 -9.89
CA THR A 185 -18.93 13.98 -8.47
C THR A 185 -17.49 13.53 -8.25
N ILE A 186 -17.05 12.48 -8.96
CA ILE A 186 -15.73 11.86 -8.73
C ILE A 186 -14.57 12.72 -9.24
N THR A 187 -14.80 13.59 -10.23
CA THR A 187 -13.78 14.50 -10.77
C THR A 187 -13.82 15.89 -10.14
N HIS A 188 -14.66 16.09 -9.11
CA HIS A 188 -14.89 17.41 -8.51
C HIS A 188 -15.19 18.48 -9.58
N HIS A 189 -16.22 18.23 -10.38
CA HIS A 189 -16.60 19.02 -11.55
C HIS A 189 -15.45 19.18 -12.57
N PHE A 190 -14.79 18.07 -12.92
CA PHE A 190 -13.73 17.97 -13.94
C PHE A 190 -12.45 18.75 -13.61
N THR A 191 -12.23 19.08 -12.33
CA THR A 191 -11.01 19.75 -11.87
C THR A 191 -9.95 18.78 -11.39
N GLU A 192 -10.34 17.55 -11.03
CA GLU A 192 -9.45 16.51 -10.51
C GLU A 192 -9.36 15.32 -11.45
N LYS A 193 -8.16 14.74 -11.53
CA LYS A 193 -7.88 13.57 -12.36
C LYS A 193 -8.40 12.31 -11.68
N VAL A 194 -8.99 11.45 -12.49
CA VAL A 194 -9.44 10.11 -12.09
C VAL A 194 -8.88 9.08 -13.06
N MET A 195 -8.88 7.82 -12.64
CA MET A 195 -8.58 6.69 -13.51
C MET A 195 -9.89 6.01 -13.91
N ILE A 196 -10.09 5.82 -15.20
CA ILE A 196 -11.13 4.93 -15.75
C ILE A 196 -10.46 3.75 -16.47
N GLN A 197 -11.00 2.56 -16.28
CA GLN A 197 -10.48 1.31 -16.84
C GLN A 197 -11.62 0.41 -17.32
N GLU A 198 -11.32 -0.51 -18.24
CA GLU A 198 -12.25 -1.58 -18.61
C GLU A 198 -12.60 -2.44 -17.39
N TYR A 199 -13.88 -2.79 -17.24
CA TYR A 199 -14.34 -3.64 -16.15
C TYR A 199 -13.84 -5.08 -16.33
N ILE A 200 -13.32 -5.68 -15.26
CA ILE A 200 -12.81 -7.06 -15.25
C ILE A 200 -13.83 -7.96 -14.53
N PRO A 201 -14.60 -8.80 -15.25
CA PRO A 201 -15.63 -9.67 -14.65
C PRO A 201 -15.12 -10.64 -13.57
N GLU A 202 -13.85 -11.04 -13.68
CA GLU A 202 -13.14 -11.94 -12.77
C GLU A 202 -12.96 -11.35 -11.36
N ILE A 203 -13.35 -10.09 -11.10
CA ILE A 203 -13.44 -9.55 -9.73
C ILE A 203 -14.35 -10.39 -8.82
N THR A 204 -15.30 -11.11 -9.41
CA THR A 204 -16.14 -12.08 -8.69
C THR A 204 -15.34 -13.26 -8.11
N GLU A 205 -14.17 -13.56 -8.67
CA GLU A 205 -13.22 -14.55 -8.15
C GLU A 205 -12.24 -13.98 -7.13
N GLY A 206 -12.32 -12.67 -6.89
CA GLY A 206 -11.52 -11.92 -5.92
C GLY A 206 -10.35 -11.15 -6.52
N ASP A 207 -10.05 -10.04 -5.86
CA ASP A 207 -8.88 -9.21 -6.12
C ASP A 207 -7.67 -9.81 -5.38
N LYS A 208 -6.72 -10.36 -6.15
CA LYS A 208 -5.53 -11.05 -5.64
C LYS A 208 -4.48 -10.04 -5.17
N ARG A 209 -4.16 -10.09 -3.88
CA ARG A 209 -3.00 -9.43 -3.27
C ARG A 209 -1.78 -10.35 -3.33
N ILE A 210 -0.78 -9.98 -4.13
CA ILE A 210 0.54 -10.62 -4.13
C ILE A 210 1.53 -9.67 -3.45
N LEU A 211 2.14 -10.11 -2.36
CA LEU A 211 3.19 -9.33 -1.71
C LEU A 211 4.53 -9.60 -2.39
N VAL A 212 5.29 -8.54 -2.62
CA VAL A 212 6.63 -8.57 -3.20
C VAL A 212 7.59 -7.95 -2.19
N ILE A 213 8.62 -8.71 -1.81
CA ILE A 213 9.67 -8.26 -0.89
C ILE A 213 10.99 -8.26 -1.64
N ASN A 214 11.62 -7.09 -1.76
CA ASN A 214 12.89 -6.90 -2.46
C ASN A 214 12.87 -7.51 -3.88
N GLY A 215 11.81 -7.25 -4.64
CA GLY A 215 11.60 -7.80 -5.99
C GLY A 215 11.21 -9.28 -6.05
N LYS A 216 11.08 -9.98 -4.91
CA LYS A 216 10.68 -11.40 -4.87
C LYS A 216 9.21 -11.53 -4.48
N PRO A 217 8.32 -12.01 -5.37
CA PRO A 217 6.92 -12.25 -5.02
C PRO A 217 6.77 -13.42 -4.04
N MET A 218 5.79 -13.35 -3.15
CA MET A 218 5.36 -14.50 -2.35
C MET A 218 4.86 -15.62 -3.27
N SER A 219 4.95 -16.88 -2.83
CA SER A 219 4.56 -18.06 -3.63
C SER A 219 3.04 -18.27 -3.75
N ALA A 220 2.25 -17.44 -3.08
CA ALA A 220 0.79 -17.47 -3.09
C ALA A 220 0.23 -16.05 -3.20
N ALA A 221 -1.07 -15.95 -3.48
CA ALA A 221 -1.84 -14.72 -3.41
C ALA A 221 -2.91 -14.84 -2.33
N ILE A 222 -3.29 -13.70 -1.74
CA ILE A 222 -4.52 -13.60 -0.94
C ILE A 222 -5.59 -12.95 -1.82
N ALA A 223 -6.50 -13.76 -2.33
CA ALA A 223 -7.66 -13.28 -3.07
C ALA A 223 -8.70 -12.72 -2.10
N ARG A 224 -9.11 -11.49 -2.33
CA ARG A 224 -10.11 -10.80 -1.52
C ARG A 224 -11.41 -10.77 -2.30
N VAL A 225 -12.35 -11.64 -1.92
CA VAL A 225 -13.59 -11.90 -2.66
C VAL A 225 -14.70 -10.98 -2.17
N PRO A 226 -15.30 -10.15 -3.03
CA PRO A 226 -16.40 -9.25 -2.64
C PRO A 226 -17.57 -10.00 -2.00
N ALA A 227 -18.25 -9.35 -1.06
CA ALA A 227 -19.53 -9.85 -0.56
C ALA A 227 -20.59 -9.86 -1.69
N LYS A 228 -21.60 -10.72 -1.57
CA LYS A 228 -22.67 -10.82 -2.59
C LYS A 228 -23.36 -9.46 -2.79
N GLY A 229 -23.29 -8.91 -4.00
CA GLY A 229 -23.87 -7.61 -4.36
C GLY A 229 -22.93 -6.42 -4.19
N GLU A 230 -21.70 -6.63 -3.74
CA GLU A 230 -20.66 -5.61 -3.61
C GLU A 230 -19.67 -5.71 -4.79
N LEU A 231 -19.19 -4.57 -5.29
CA LEU A 231 -18.23 -4.52 -6.40
C LEU A 231 -16.77 -4.48 -5.90
N ARG A 232 -16.57 -4.20 -4.61
CA ARG A 232 -15.26 -3.98 -4.00
C ARG A 232 -14.71 -5.28 -3.41
N GLY A 233 -13.50 -5.64 -3.82
CA GLY A 233 -12.76 -6.78 -3.27
C GLY A 233 -12.05 -6.49 -1.95
N ASN A 234 -11.99 -5.25 -1.45
CA ASN A 234 -11.13 -4.93 -0.30
C ASN A 234 -11.64 -5.54 1.02
N LEU A 235 -10.72 -6.04 1.87
CA LEU A 235 -11.04 -6.59 3.20
C LEU A 235 -11.67 -5.56 4.14
N ALA A 236 -11.41 -4.27 3.91
CA ALA A 236 -12.05 -3.17 4.64
C ALA A 236 -13.56 -3.05 4.32
N ALA A 237 -14.00 -3.53 3.15
CA ALA A 237 -15.39 -3.51 2.69
C ALA A 237 -16.15 -4.81 2.98
N GLY A 238 -15.59 -5.73 3.79
CA GLY A 238 -16.24 -6.98 4.18
C GLY A 238 -15.99 -8.18 3.26
N ALA A 239 -15.02 -8.09 2.35
CA ALA A 239 -14.57 -9.21 1.53
C ALA A 239 -13.97 -10.35 2.37
N SER A 240 -14.11 -11.59 1.89
CA SER A 240 -13.44 -12.76 2.48
C SER A 240 -12.04 -12.95 1.89
N ALA A 241 -11.07 -13.32 2.72
CA ALA A 241 -9.72 -13.67 2.29
C ALA A 241 -9.66 -15.16 1.95
N VAL A 242 -9.11 -15.49 0.78
CA VAL A 242 -8.91 -16.88 0.32
C VAL A 242 -7.50 -17.00 -0.26
N ALA A 243 -6.73 -18.00 0.18
CA ALA A 243 -5.45 -18.31 -0.43
C ALA A 243 -5.65 -18.84 -1.86
N LYS A 244 -4.85 -18.34 -2.81
CA LYS A 244 -4.77 -18.85 -4.18
C LYS A 244 -3.32 -19.10 -4.57
N SER A 245 -3.09 -20.16 -5.35
CA SER A 245 -1.83 -20.35 -6.06
C SER A 245 -1.67 -19.29 -7.14
N LEU A 246 -0.43 -18.88 -7.41
CA LEU A 246 -0.15 -17.94 -8.51
C LEU A 246 -0.33 -18.63 -9.87
N SER A 247 -1.10 -18.02 -10.77
CA SER A 247 -1.15 -18.46 -12.17
C SER A 247 0.15 -18.15 -12.90
N GLU A 248 0.33 -18.69 -14.11
CA GLU A 248 1.45 -18.30 -14.98
C GLU A 248 1.43 -16.80 -15.29
N ARG A 249 0.22 -16.23 -15.44
CA ARG A 249 0.04 -14.81 -15.69
C ARG A 249 0.40 -13.96 -14.47
N ASP A 250 0.04 -14.41 -13.26
CA ASP A 250 0.43 -13.74 -12.01
C ASP A 250 1.96 -13.66 -11.87
N GLN A 251 2.63 -14.79 -12.11
CA GLN A 251 4.10 -14.87 -12.06
C GLN A 251 4.73 -13.98 -13.12
N TRP A 252 4.19 -13.97 -14.35
CA TRP A 252 4.66 -13.09 -15.41
C TRP A 252 4.52 -11.61 -15.03
N ILE A 253 3.36 -11.18 -14.50
CA ILE A 253 3.17 -9.79 -14.04
C ILE A 253 4.20 -9.43 -12.96
N CYS A 254 4.41 -10.32 -11.98
CA CYS A 254 5.40 -10.08 -10.93
C CYS A 254 6.81 -9.90 -11.51
N ASN A 255 7.19 -10.72 -12.50
CA ASN A 255 8.50 -10.65 -13.14
C ASN A 255 8.69 -9.37 -13.97
N GLU A 256 7.64 -8.87 -14.62
CA GLU A 256 7.69 -7.60 -15.37
C GLU A 256 7.85 -6.40 -14.44
N VAL A 257 7.19 -6.42 -13.28
CA VAL A 257 7.16 -5.28 -12.34
C VAL A 257 8.39 -5.26 -11.41
N ALA A 258 8.86 -6.44 -10.98
CA ALA A 258 9.89 -6.58 -9.94
C ALA A 258 11.19 -5.78 -10.18
N PRO A 259 11.80 -5.74 -11.38
CA PRO A 259 13.05 -5.00 -11.61
C PRO A 259 12.91 -3.51 -11.28
N ALA A 260 11.79 -2.91 -11.67
CA ALA A 260 11.52 -1.50 -11.41
C ALA A 260 11.28 -1.21 -9.92
N LEU A 261 10.65 -2.13 -9.18
CA LEU A 261 10.48 -2.00 -7.73
C LEU A 261 11.83 -1.95 -7.02
N VAL A 262 12.76 -2.84 -7.40
CA VAL A 262 14.11 -2.91 -6.84
C VAL A 262 14.90 -1.64 -7.18
N GLU A 263 14.89 -1.22 -8.45
CA GLU A 263 15.57 0.01 -8.90
C GLU A 263 15.10 1.24 -8.11
N LYS A 264 13.79 1.31 -7.81
CA LYS A 264 13.20 2.41 -7.04
C LYS A 264 13.33 2.25 -5.53
N GLY A 265 13.97 1.21 -5.01
CA GLY A 265 14.09 0.99 -3.56
C GLY A 265 12.72 0.81 -2.88
N LEU A 266 11.77 0.19 -3.57
CA LEU A 266 10.49 -0.24 -3.03
C LEU A 266 10.65 -1.66 -2.47
N LEU A 267 11.06 -1.76 -1.20
CA LEU A 267 11.34 -3.02 -0.54
C LEU A 267 10.08 -3.86 -0.32
N LEU A 268 8.98 -3.25 0.14
CA LEU A 268 7.72 -3.95 0.38
C LEU A 268 6.61 -3.36 -0.50
N VAL A 269 6.05 -4.20 -1.35
CA VAL A 269 5.00 -3.80 -2.31
C VAL A 269 3.87 -4.82 -2.31
N GLY A 270 2.64 -4.36 -2.44
CA GLY A 270 1.47 -5.21 -2.69
C GLY A 270 0.93 -5.00 -4.10
N LEU A 271 1.04 -6.00 -4.95
CA LEU A 271 0.41 -6.00 -6.27
C LEU A 271 -1.04 -6.47 -6.15
N ASP A 272 -1.96 -5.69 -6.74
CA ASP A 272 -3.37 -6.06 -6.85
C ASP A 272 -3.65 -6.51 -8.28
N ILE A 273 -4.14 -7.75 -8.42
CA ILE A 273 -4.39 -8.40 -9.71
C ILE A 273 -5.83 -8.94 -9.73
N ILE A 274 -6.59 -8.56 -10.75
CA ILE A 274 -7.93 -9.10 -11.02
C ILE A 274 -7.87 -9.86 -12.33
N GLY A 275 -8.30 -11.12 -12.32
CA GLY A 275 -8.12 -12.03 -13.46
C GLY A 275 -6.65 -12.09 -13.85
N ASP A 276 -6.35 -11.59 -15.05
CA ASP A 276 -5.05 -11.59 -15.69
C ASP A 276 -4.38 -10.20 -15.77
N TYR A 277 -4.92 -9.23 -15.02
CA TYR A 277 -4.54 -7.83 -15.14
C TYR A 277 -4.13 -7.21 -13.80
N LEU A 278 -3.00 -6.50 -13.81
CA LEU A 278 -2.56 -5.62 -12.75
C LEU A 278 -3.49 -4.40 -12.68
N THR A 279 -3.94 -4.06 -11.48
CA THR A 279 -4.86 -2.94 -11.26
C THR A 279 -4.27 -1.84 -10.38
N GLU A 280 -3.40 -2.19 -9.41
CA GLU A 280 -2.72 -1.27 -8.49
C GLU A 280 -1.36 -1.84 -8.02
N ILE A 281 -0.41 -0.95 -7.73
CA ILE A 281 0.87 -1.24 -7.09
C ILE A 281 0.92 -0.50 -5.75
N ASN A 282 0.57 -1.18 -4.66
CA ASN A 282 0.50 -0.57 -3.33
C ASN A 282 1.91 -0.45 -2.73
N VAL A 283 2.43 0.77 -2.59
CA VAL A 283 3.80 1.04 -2.12
C VAL A 283 3.86 1.68 -0.74
N THR A 284 2.73 2.09 -0.17
CA THR A 284 2.67 2.81 1.11
C THR A 284 2.63 1.83 2.29
N SER A 285 1.45 1.28 2.60
CA SER A 285 1.20 0.39 3.72
C SER A 285 0.50 -0.91 3.28
N PRO A 286 1.06 -1.69 2.33
CA PRO A 286 0.43 -2.95 1.94
C PRO A 286 0.29 -3.91 3.14
N THR A 287 -0.86 -4.58 3.24
CA THR A 287 -1.26 -5.48 4.34
C THR A 287 -1.34 -6.94 3.90
N CYS A 288 -2.08 -7.78 4.63
CA CYS A 288 -2.32 -9.22 4.43
C CYS A 288 -1.29 -10.17 5.07
N PHE A 289 -0.36 -9.68 5.91
CA PHE A 289 0.68 -10.54 6.51
C PHE A 289 0.08 -11.66 7.38
N LYS A 290 -0.96 -11.34 8.16
CA LYS A 290 -1.62 -12.30 9.04
C LYS A 290 -2.41 -13.33 8.24
N GLU A 291 -3.07 -12.91 7.17
CA GLU A 291 -3.78 -13.79 6.24
C GLU A 291 -2.84 -14.74 5.50
N TYR A 292 -1.65 -14.29 5.07
CA TYR A 292 -0.62 -15.17 4.53
C TYR A 292 -0.18 -16.23 5.55
N LYS A 293 0.00 -15.84 6.81
CA LYS A 293 0.36 -16.78 7.86
C LYS A 293 -0.75 -17.81 8.13
N GLU A 294 -2.00 -17.35 8.25
CA GLU A 294 -3.15 -18.20 8.57
C GLU A 294 -3.54 -19.14 7.42
N LEU A 295 -3.56 -18.62 6.19
CA LEU A 295 -4.11 -19.34 5.04
C LEU A 295 -3.06 -20.08 4.20
N CYS A 296 -1.80 -19.61 4.23
CA CYS A 296 -0.72 -20.16 3.40
C CYS A 296 0.46 -20.71 4.21
N ASP A 297 0.47 -20.54 5.54
CA ASP A 297 1.62 -20.81 6.41
C ASP A 297 2.91 -20.07 5.96
N ILE A 298 2.75 -18.89 5.37
CA ILE A 298 3.87 -18.04 4.91
C ILE A 298 4.08 -16.94 5.95
N ASP A 299 5.26 -16.92 6.56
CA ASP A 299 5.64 -15.87 7.52
C ASP A 299 6.23 -14.64 6.82
N VAL A 300 5.34 -13.79 6.31
CA VAL A 300 5.76 -12.58 5.59
C VAL A 300 6.51 -11.61 6.48
N ALA A 301 6.19 -11.55 7.78
CA ALA A 301 6.90 -10.69 8.73
C ALA A 301 8.37 -11.11 8.88
N GLN A 302 8.62 -12.42 9.02
CA GLN A 302 9.97 -12.97 9.04
C GLN A 302 10.75 -12.61 7.78
N ILE A 303 10.19 -12.90 6.60
CA ILE A 303 10.84 -12.64 5.30
C ILE A 303 11.12 -11.14 5.13
N PHE A 304 10.19 -10.29 5.56
CA PHE A 304 10.34 -8.85 5.49
C PHE A 304 11.47 -8.33 6.39
N ILE A 305 11.51 -8.74 7.66
CA ILE A 305 12.56 -8.30 8.58
C ILE A 305 13.95 -8.81 8.15
N GLU A 306 14.04 -10.02 7.60
CA GLU A 306 15.28 -10.52 6.98
C GLU A 306 15.73 -9.61 5.81
N ALA A 307 14.80 -9.19 4.95
CA ALA A 307 15.13 -8.26 3.87
C ALA A 307 15.49 -6.84 4.40
N VAL A 308 14.90 -6.41 5.51
CA VAL A 308 15.28 -5.17 6.21
C VAL A 308 16.73 -5.25 6.70
N GLU A 309 17.09 -6.35 7.39
CA GLU A 309 18.45 -6.66 7.86
C GLU A 309 19.47 -6.66 6.71
N GLU A 310 19.14 -7.29 5.58
CA GLU A 310 20.00 -7.30 4.39
C GLU A 310 20.17 -5.91 3.75
N SER A 311 19.17 -5.02 3.89
CA SER A 311 19.18 -3.70 3.24
C SER A 311 20.06 -2.65 3.91
N ILE A 312 20.51 -2.94 5.15
CA ILE A 312 21.37 -2.10 5.97
C ILE A 312 22.80 -2.65 6.15
N ALA A 313 23.04 -3.90 5.73
CA ALA A 313 24.33 -4.58 5.80
C ALA A 313 25.26 -4.15 4.65
#